data_AF-A0A024HPK5-F1
#
_entry.id   AF-A0A024HPK5-F1
#
_cell.length_a   1.000
_cell.length_b   1.000
_cell.length_c   1.000
_cell.angle_alpha   90.00
_cell.angle_beta   90.00
_cell.angle_gamma   90.00
#
_symmetry.space_group_name_H-M   'P 1'
#
loop_
_entity.id
_entity.type
_entity.pdbx_description
1 polymer ?
#
loop_
_entity_poly.entity_id
_entity_poly.type
_entity_poly.pdbx_seq_one_letter_code
_entity_poly.pdbx_strand_id
1 'polypeptide(L)'
;MNSVNEKTAGTLSPVFIHSLFRAGSTYLFNQFRHSPNGYWCYQEPLHEYPYFCRNDREKILDIRNTASLSLRHPLLDAPYFQELYQVSEICLPKLKSSYIYTAYFSKNAEEAGTDYFRALINAAQGRTVIQECRTSSRISVLRENLGGTHLYLWRNPWDQWWSLNINDYFPAILQLIAAAPISPEVIRRLKDETSINACPTQEINEQIEWYRSRPLSSEESYLTFYILWCLSLIEALSHANLLLNIDKLSESPEYAAKLAASMHELGVDGVKFDNCRIPQTQYTTEDASFFRSTEDKAHGLLLLSGIPQSTLDDLTQLRLTFAPRAPVESETPSLDRADVLRDASRARSLARSTNDNLAKACAHHWKELAKRESNWSEQLDRANQTAQQIQSRADQRIEELQRQLEELEGKAHLWWLRSNELDNVYASRAWRMTAPARCIAAATKSLILTGRVPTAAHKPLRVLITQSLKLYTRIPFVQRQVKKLMDRNPYLRNRILGYATNQGIVNGQFTIPKKTAPAHELAMLSPRGREIFDEILNALSKRNIGKEIK
;
A
#
# COMPACT_ATOMS: atom_id res chain seq x y z
N MET A 1 -63.58 20.68 -9.23
CA MET A 1 -62.78 19.86 -8.29
C MET A 1 -63.10 18.40 -8.58
N ASN A 2 -62.34 17.80 -9.50
CA ASN A 2 -62.51 16.41 -9.90
C ASN A 2 -61.69 15.54 -8.94
N SER A 3 -62.37 14.66 -8.21
CA SER A 3 -61.74 13.64 -7.39
C SER A 3 -61.02 12.66 -8.29
N VAL A 4 -59.69 12.71 -8.26
CA VAL A 4 -58.82 11.68 -8.80
C VAL A 4 -59.08 10.42 -7.99
N ASN A 5 -59.71 9.44 -8.64
CA ASN A 5 -59.73 8.05 -8.17
C ASN A 5 -58.28 7.56 -8.15
N GLU A 6 -57.64 7.58 -6.98
CA GLU A 6 -56.51 6.71 -6.66
C GLU A 6 -57.00 5.25 -6.77
N LYS A 7 -56.92 4.70 -7.99
CA LYS A 7 -56.82 3.26 -8.14
C LYS A 7 -55.49 2.86 -7.51
N THR A 8 -55.57 2.27 -6.32
CA THR A 8 -54.54 1.39 -5.79
C THR A 8 -54.34 0.25 -6.81
N ALA A 9 -53.40 0.45 -7.75
CA ALA A 9 -52.90 -0.61 -8.58
C ALA A 9 -52.24 -1.63 -7.64
N GLY A 10 -52.95 -2.71 -7.33
CA GLY A 10 -52.37 -3.84 -6.60
C GLY A 10 -51.12 -4.27 -7.35
N THR A 11 -49.95 -4.08 -6.73
CA THR A 11 -48.68 -4.46 -7.33
C THR A 11 -48.70 -5.96 -7.61
N LEU A 12 -48.65 -6.31 -8.90
CA LEU A 12 -48.62 -7.71 -9.32
C LEU A 12 -47.39 -8.40 -8.68
N SER A 13 -47.61 -9.61 -8.17
CA SER A 13 -46.58 -10.38 -7.45
C SER A 13 -45.29 -10.51 -8.28
N PRO A 14 -44.10 -10.17 -7.74
CA PRO A 14 -42.86 -10.15 -8.51
C PRO A 14 -42.44 -11.56 -8.92
N VAL A 15 -41.64 -11.64 -9.99
CA VAL A 15 -40.98 -12.87 -10.45
C VAL A 15 -39.48 -12.71 -10.27
N PHE A 16 -38.86 -13.63 -9.53
CA PHE A 16 -37.41 -13.71 -9.40
C PHE A 16 -36.87 -14.86 -10.25
N ILE A 17 -35.85 -14.59 -11.05
CA ILE A 17 -35.11 -15.58 -11.84
C ILE A 17 -33.71 -15.66 -11.26
N HIS A 18 -33.47 -16.68 -10.46
CA HIS A 18 -32.19 -17.00 -9.85
C HIS A 18 -31.40 -17.94 -10.76
N SER A 19 -30.07 -17.78 -10.78
CA SER A 19 -29.18 -18.65 -11.54
C SER A 19 -27.74 -18.46 -11.09
N LEU A 20 -26.84 -19.36 -11.45
CA LEU A 20 -25.42 -19.00 -11.50
C LEU A 20 -25.07 -18.34 -12.83
N PHE A 21 -23.94 -17.65 -12.86
CA PHE A 21 -23.37 -17.09 -14.08
C PHE A 21 -23.32 -18.14 -15.20
N ARG A 22 -23.59 -17.71 -16.44
CA ARG A 22 -23.48 -18.56 -17.64
C ARG A 22 -24.44 -19.77 -17.69
N ALA A 23 -25.50 -19.77 -16.88
CA ALA A 23 -26.61 -20.73 -16.97
C ALA A 23 -27.60 -20.41 -18.11
N GLY A 24 -27.43 -19.29 -18.83
CA GLY A 24 -28.34 -18.85 -19.90
C GLY A 24 -29.51 -17.98 -19.43
N SER A 25 -29.36 -17.33 -18.29
CA SER A 25 -30.37 -16.43 -17.71
C SER A 25 -30.75 -15.25 -18.63
N THR A 26 -29.83 -14.76 -19.45
CA THR A 26 -30.10 -13.74 -20.47
C THR A 26 -31.16 -14.19 -21.48
N TYR A 27 -31.21 -15.48 -21.84
CA TYR A 27 -32.25 -16.00 -22.72
C TYR A 27 -33.62 -15.85 -22.06
N LEU A 28 -33.79 -16.35 -20.82
CA LEU A 28 -35.05 -16.21 -20.09
C LEU A 28 -35.43 -14.74 -19.92
N PHE A 29 -34.49 -13.89 -19.50
CA PHE A 29 -34.71 -12.46 -19.36
C PHE A 29 -35.31 -11.85 -20.63
N ASN A 30 -34.74 -12.15 -21.81
CA ASN A 30 -35.28 -11.67 -23.08
C ASN A 30 -36.69 -12.20 -23.35
N GLN A 31 -36.98 -13.48 -23.08
CA GLN A 31 -38.33 -14.02 -23.25
C GLN A 31 -39.38 -13.31 -22.37
N PHE A 32 -39.00 -12.85 -21.16
CA PHE A 32 -39.85 -12.01 -20.33
C PHE A 32 -39.98 -10.58 -20.87
N ARG A 33 -38.85 -9.97 -21.27
CA ARG A 33 -38.82 -8.60 -21.80
C ARG A 33 -39.62 -8.43 -23.09
N HIS A 34 -39.64 -9.45 -23.94
CA HIS A 34 -40.41 -9.51 -25.19
C HIS A 34 -41.86 -9.97 -25.02
N SER A 35 -42.25 -10.39 -23.81
CA SER A 35 -43.60 -10.88 -23.59
C SER A 35 -44.63 -9.75 -23.69
N PRO A 36 -45.80 -9.99 -24.32
CA PRO A 36 -46.85 -8.99 -24.44
C PRO A 36 -47.55 -8.67 -23.11
N ASN A 37 -47.22 -9.39 -22.03
CA ASN A 37 -47.92 -9.30 -20.74
C ASN A 37 -47.39 -8.20 -19.80
N GLY A 38 -46.63 -7.23 -20.33
CA GLY A 38 -46.27 -6.01 -19.60
C GLY A 38 -45.33 -6.24 -18.40
N TYR A 39 -44.34 -7.11 -18.56
CA TYR A 39 -43.30 -7.30 -17.54
C TYR A 39 -42.32 -6.13 -17.52
N TRP A 40 -41.91 -5.74 -16.32
CA TRP A 40 -40.84 -4.78 -16.08
C TRP A 40 -39.59 -5.52 -15.63
N CYS A 41 -38.61 -5.63 -16.54
CA CYS A 41 -37.52 -6.60 -16.40
C CYS A 41 -36.21 -5.93 -15.98
N TYR A 42 -35.71 -6.25 -14.79
CA TYR A 42 -34.38 -5.86 -14.33
C TYR A 42 -33.37 -6.97 -14.60
N GLN A 43 -32.38 -6.69 -15.46
CA GLN A 43 -31.26 -7.60 -15.72
C GLN A 43 -30.11 -7.32 -14.74
N GLU A 44 -29.78 -8.31 -13.92
CA GLU A 44 -28.67 -8.30 -12.96
C GLU A 44 -28.53 -6.96 -12.20
N PRO A 45 -29.57 -6.50 -11.48
CA PRO A 45 -29.54 -5.21 -10.82
C PRO A 45 -28.47 -5.10 -9.71
N LEU A 46 -27.93 -6.23 -9.22
CA LEU A 46 -26.78 -6.25 -8.31
C LEU A 46 -25.43 -6.29 -9.03
N HIS A 47 -25.37 -6.10 -10.34
CA HIS A 47 -24.10 -5.98 -11.06
C HIS A 47 -23.28 -4.79 -10.51
N GLU A 48 -21.95 -4.93 -10.45
CA GLU A 48 -21.07 -3.89 -9.88
C GLU A 48 -21.09 -2.58 -10.68
N TYR A 49 -21.37 -2.67 -11.98
CA TYR A 49 -21.42 -1.51 -12.89
C TYR A 49 -22.47 -0.45 -12.47
N PRO A 50 -23.77 -0.77 -12.26
CA PRO A 50 -24.73 0.16 -11.66
C PRO A 50 -24.25 0.78 -10.34
N TYR A 51 -23.58 0.00 -9.49
CA TYR A 51 -23.01 0.52 -8.24
C TYR A 51 -21.92 1.55 -8.51
N PHE A 52 -20.99 1.31 -9.44
CA PHE A 52 -19.94 2.28 -9.79
C PHE A 52 -20.49 3.55 -10.46
N CYS A 53 -21.57 3.42 -11.23
CA CYS A 53 -22.22 4.54 -11.92
C CYS A 53 -23.27 5.27 -11.07
N ARG A 54 -23.46 4.94 -9.79
CA ARG A 54 -24.54 5.49 -8.95
C ARG A 54 -24.55 7.03 -8.83
N ASN A 55 -23.39 7.67 -8.99
CA ASN A 55 -23.23 9.13 -8.93
C ASN A 55 -23.33 9.80 -10.32
N ASP A 56 -23.35 9.01 -11.39
CA ASP A 56 -23.41 9.47 -12.78
C ASP A 56 -24.25 8.46 -13.59
N ARG A 57 -25.56 8.53 -13.38
CA ARG A 57 -26.51 7.51 -13.83
C ARG A 57 -26.58 7.34 -15.36
N GLU A 58 -26.22 8.38 -16.11
CA GLU A 58 -26.21 8.33 -17.59
C GLU A 58 -25.26 7.22 -18.06
N LYS A 59 -24.14 7.03 -17.34
CA LYS A 59 -23.16 5.95 -17.62
C LYS A 59 -23.73 4.55 -17.50
N ILE A 60 -24.87 4.35 -16.83
CA ILE A 60 -25.52 3.02 -16.74
C ILE A 60 -25.94 2.53 -18.12
N LEU A 61 -26.27 3.46 -19.04
CA LEU A 61 -26.61 3.16 -20.42
C LEU A 61 -25.37 2.91 -21.30
N ASP A 62 -24.19 3.36 -20.85
CA ASP A 62 -22.92 3.24 -21.56
C ASP A 62 -22.29 1.85 -21.48
N ILE A 63 -22.92 0.89 -20.80
CA ILE A 63 -22.54 -0.53 -20.93
C ILE A 63 -22.92 -1.00 -22.34
N ARG A 64 -22.16 -0.50 -23.32
CA ARG A 64 -21.96 -1.18 -24.57
C ARG A 64 -21.45 -2.53 -24.17
N ASN A 65 -22.15 -3.51 -24.71
CA ASN A 65 -21.95 -4.91 -24.48
C ASN A 65 -20.57 -5.27 -25.06
N THR A 66 -19.47 -4.80 -24.45
CA THR A 66 -18.08 -5.14 -24.79
C THR A 66 -17.88 -6.65 -24.64
N ALA A 67 -18.72 -7.26 -23.81
CA ALA A 67 -18.91 -8.70 -23.74
C ALA A 67 -19.72 -9.29 -24.91
N SER A 68 -20.69 -8.63 -25.56
CA SER A 68 -21.45 -9.25 -26.68
C SER A 68 -20.66 -9.54 -27.95
N LEU A 69 -19.45 -8.99 -28.12
CA LEU A 69 -18.59 -9.40 -29.23
C LEU A 69 -17.95 -10.78 -29.00
N SER A 70 -17.79 -11.20 -27.74
CA SER A 70 -17.23 -12.51 -27.36
C SER A 70 -18.26 -13.49 -26.79
N LEU A 71 -19.37 -12.97 -26.28
CA LEU A 71 -20.48 -13.72 -25.72
C LEU A 71 -21.59 -13.82 -26.77
N ARG A 72 -22.00 -15.04 -27.14
CA ARG A 72 -23.12 -15.33 -28.06
C ARG A 72 -24.49 -14.93 -27.47
N HIS A 73 -24.66 -13.68 -27.04
CA HIS A 73 -25.94 -13.14 -26.58
C HIS A 73 -26.77 -12.67 -27.78
N PRO A 74 -28.10 -12.88 -27.77
CA PRO A 74 -28.99 -12.20 -28.70
C PRO A 74 -28.80 -10.68 -28.61
N LEU A 75 -28.91 -9.97 -29.73
CA LEU A 75 -28.95 -8.51 -29.73
C LEU A 75 -30.12 -8.04 -28.84
N LEU A 76 -29.85 -7.10 -27.94
CA LEU A 76 -30.88 -6.50 -27.10
C LEU A 76 -31.51 -5.34 -27.85
N ASP A 77 -32.85 -5.26 -27.86
CA ASP A 77 -33.58 -4.14 -28.49
C ASP A 77 -33.46 -2.82 -27.73
N ALA A 78 -32.98 -2.89 -26.48
CA ALA A 78 -32.74 -1.75 -25.61
C ALA A 78 -31.51 -2.00 -24.71
N PRO A 79 -30.87 -0.96 -24.16
CA PRO A 79 -29.71 -1.09 -23.28
C PRO A 79 -29.90 -2.11 -22.16
N TYR A 80 -28.79 -2.73 -21.74
CA TYR A 80 -28.75 -3.81 -20.73
C TYR A 80 -29.45 -3.42 -19.43
N PHE A 81 -29.27 -2.18 -18.96
CA PHE A 81 -29.85 -1.65 -17.73
C PHE A 81 -30.96 -0.62 -17.98
N GLN A 82 -31.66 -0.67 -19.13
CA GLN A 82 -32.66 0.34 -19.49
C GLN A 82 -33.74 0.55 -18.41
N GLU A 83 -34.33 -0.54 -17.93
CA GLU A 83 -35.39 -0.52 -16.91
C GLU A 83 -34.87 -0.04 -15.55
N LEU A 84 -33.63 -0.43 -15.20
CA LEU A 84 -32.97 0.04 -13.97
C LEU A 84 -32.65 1.54 -14.05
N TYR A 85 -32.18 2.02 -15.20
CA TYR A 85 -31.89 3.43 -15.44
C TYR A 85 -33.12 4.30 -15.20
N GLN A 86 -34.30 3.87 -15.68
CA GLN A 86 -35.56 4.61 -15.53
C GLN A 86 -36.01 4.78 -14.07
N VAL A 87 -35.59 3.89 -13.16
CA VAL A 87 -35.92 3.95 -11.72
C VAL A 87 -34.71 4.24 -10.84
N SER A 88 -33.58 4.60 -11.45
CA SER A 88 -32.27 4.67 -10.80
C SER A 88 -32.21 5.66 -9.65
N GLU A 89 -32.89 6.81 -9.77
CA GLU A 89 -32.95 7.85 -8.73
C GLU A 89 -33.55 7.33 -7.41
N ILE A 90 -34.48 6.38 -7.50
CA ILE A 90 -35.16 5.79 -6.32
C ILE A 90 -34.35 4.62 -5.78
N CYS A 91 -33.78 3.80 -6.67
CA CYS A 91 -33.27 2.48 -6.31
C CYS A 91 -31.77 2.50 -6.00
N LEU A 92 -30.93 3.19 -6.77
CA LEU A 92 -29.48 3.15 -6.61
C LEU A 92 -28.97 3.70 -5.27
N PRO A 93 -29.59 4.72 -4.64
CA PRO A 93 -29.18 5.14 -3.30
C PRO A 93 -29.30 4.03 -2.24
N LYS A 94 -30.08 2.98 -2.51
CA LYS A 94 -30.25 1.81 -1.63
C LYS A 94 -29.30 0.66 -1.97
N LEU A 95 -28.58 0.71 -3.08
CA LEU A 95 -27.64 -0.34 -3.49
C LEU A 95 -26.35 -0.24 -2.67
N LYS A 96 -26.16 -1.16 -1.73
CA LYS A 96 -24.92 -1.27 -0.94
C LYS A 96 -23.93 -2.22 -1.64
N SER A 97 -22.62 -1.94 -1.52
CA SER A 97 -21.56 -2.81 -2.07
C SER A 97 -21.62 -4.23 -1.51
N SER A 98 -21.97 -4.38 -0.23
CA SER A 98 -22.08 -5.67 0.43
C SER A 98 -23.11 -6.60 -0.21
N TYR A 99 -24.17 -6.05 -0.83
CA TYR A 99 -25.24 -6.84 -1.46
C TYR A 99 -24.76 -7.62 -2.69
N ILE A 100 -23.64 -7.22 -3.29
CA ILE A 100 -23.14 -7.75 -4.56
C ILE A 100 -22.46 -9.11 -4.33
N TYR A 101 -21.41 -9.14 -3.50
CA TYR A 101 -20.61 -10.36 -3.28
C TYR A 101 -20.45 -10.73 -1.80
N THR A 102 -20.19 -9.76 -0.93
CA THR A 102 -19.89 -10.00 0.50
C THR A 102 -21.02 -10.72 1.23
N ALA A 103 -22.27 -10.36 0.94
CA ALA A 103 -23.46 -10.94 1.55
C ALA A 103 -24.08 -12.07 0.71
N TYR A 104 -23.33 -12.69 -0.21
CA TYR A 104 -23.86 -13.72 -1.12
C TYR A 104 -24.57 -14.86 -0.40
N PHE A 105 -24.05 -15.29 0.75
CA PHE A 105 -24.62 -16.36 1.58
C PHE A 105 -25.50 -15.86 2.74
N SER A 106 -25.77 -14.56 2.83
CA SER A 106 -26.49 -14.02 3.97
C SER A 106 -27.93 -14.49 3.99
N LYS A 107 -28.40 -14.89 5.19
CA LYS A 107 -29.80 -15.18 5.50
C LYS A 107 -30.49 -14.02 6.20
N ASN A 108 -29.78 -12.93 6.44
CA ASN A 108 -30.33 -11.71 7.02
C ASN A 108 -30.99 -10.86 5.93
N ALA A 109 -32.22 -10.40 6.17
CA ALA A 109 -33.00 -9.62 5.20
C ALA A 109 -32.35 -8.29 4.78
N GLU A 110 -31.67 -7.60 5.71
CA GLU A 110 -30.97 -6.35 5.40
C GLU A 110 -29.76 -6.62 4.50
N GLU A 111 -28.90 -7.56 4.89
CA GLU A 111 -27.71 -7.92 4.11
C GLU A 111 -28.03 -8.57 2.76
N ALA A 112 -29.16 -9.28 2.67
CA ALA A 112 -29.64 -9.86 1.42
C ALA A 112 -30.07 -8.80 0.40
N GLY A 113 -30.21 -7.53 0.78
CA GLY A 113 -30.60 -6.42 -0.08
C GLY A 113 -32.11 -6.31 -0.28
N THR A 114 -32.93 -6.78 0.67
CA THR A 114 -34.39 -6.76 0.53
C THR A 114 -34.96 -5.34 0.39
N ASP A 115 -34.32 -4.34 0.99
CA ASP A 115 -34.71 -2.94 0.85
C ASP A 115 -34.48 -2.41 -0.58
N TYR A 116 -33.37 -2.79 -1.20
CA TYR A 116 -33.07 -2.48 -2.59
C TYR A 116 -34.04 -3.16 -3.56
N PHE A 117 -34.28 -4.47 -3.40
CA PHE A 117 -35.23 -5.18 -4.24
C PHE A 117 -36.67 -4.69 -4.06
N ARG A 118 -37.08 -4.34 -2.84
CA ARG A 118 -38.40 -3.73 -2.59
C ARG A 118 -38.55 -2.39 -3.30
N ALA A 119 -37.48 -1.58 -3.35
CA ALA A 119 -37.51 -0.33 -4.10
C ALA A 119 -37.67 -0.57 -5.62
N LEU A 120 -36.96 -1.57 -6.18
CA LEU A 120 -37.13 -1.97 -7.59
C LEU A 120 -38.56 -2.43 -7.89
N ILE A 121 -39.14 -3.24 -7.02
CA ILE A 121 -40.51 -3.75 -7.16
C ILE A 121 -41.52 -2.59 -7.12
N ASN A 122 -41.37 -1.67 -6.17
CA ASN A 122 -42.30 -0.56 -6.00
C ASN A 122 -42.18 0.49 -7.13
N ALA A 123 -41.00 0.64 -7.73
CA ALA A 123 -40.77 1.61 -8.80
C ALA A 123 -41.08 1.07 -10.21
N ALA A 124 -41.32 -0.24 -10.35
CA ALA A 124 -41.64 -0.85 -11.63
C ALA A 124 -42.99 -0.38 -12.20
N GLN A 125 -43.06 -0.18 -13.52
CA GLN A 125 -44.29 0.26 -14.20
C GLN A 125 -45.18 -0.91 -14.66
N GLY A 126 -44.74 -2.14 -14.42
CA GLY A 126 -45.41 -3.38 -14.79
C GLY A 126 -45.11 -4.49 -13.80
N ARG A 127 -45.44 -5.74 -14.12
CA ARG A 127 -45.11 -6.85 -13.23
C ARG A 127 -43.59 -7.02 -13.17
N THR A 128 -43.04 -6.89 -11.98
CA THR A 128 -41.59 -6.90 -11.79
C THR A 128 -41.01 -8.29 -12.09
N VAL A 129 -39.97 -8.33 -12.92
CA VAL A 129 -39.12 -9.51 -13.15
C VAL A 129 -37.69 -9.13 -12.81
N ILE A 130 -37.07 -9.86 -11.90
CA ILE A 130 -35.67 -9.64 -11.49
C ILE A 130 -34.89 -10.89 -11.87
N GLN A 131 -34.01 -10.78 -12.86
CA GLN A 131 -33.04 -11.82 -13.17
C GLN A 131 -31.71 -11.49 -12.50
N GLU A 132 -31.25 -12.34 -11.58
CA GLU A 132 -30.03 -12.06 -10.82
C GLU A 132 -29.22 -13.33 -10.58
N CYS A 133 -27.92 -13.27 -10.90
CA CYS A 133 -27.00 -14.39 -10.75
C CYS A 133 -26.28 -14.40 -9.38
N ARG A 134 -26.38 -13.28 -8.64
CA ARG A 134 -25.77 -13.11 -7.30
C ARG A 134 -26.69 -13.52 -6.15
N THR A 135 -27.92 -13.96 -6.42
CA THR A 135 -28.96 -14.23 -5.38
C THR A 135 -29.25 -15.71 -5.15
N SER A 136 -28.52 -16.62 -5.79
CA SER A 136 -28.82 -18.06 -5.76
C SER A 136 -28.71 -18.72 -4.39
N SER A 137 -27.94 -18.16 -3.45
CA SER A 137 -27.90 -18.61 -2.04
C SER A 137 -28.81 -17.80 -1.11
N ARG A 138 -29.62 -16.88 -1.66
CA ARG A 138 -30.52 -15.95 -0.94
C ARG A 138 -32.00 -16.19 -1.26
N ILE A 139 -32.35 -17.31 -1.91
CA ILE A 139 -33.73 -17.56 -2.37
C ILE A 139 -34.68 -17.58 -1.17
N SER A 140 -34.31 -18.26 -0.08
CA SER A 140 -35.14 -18.36 1.13
C SER A 140 -35.50 -16.98 1.69
N VAL A 141 -34.48 -16.16 1.99
CA VAL A 141 -34.65 -14.86 2.63
C VAL A 141 -35.38 -13.87 1.72
N LEU A 142 -35.13 -13.89 0.41
CA LEU A 142 -35.84 -13.03 -0.53
C LEU A 142 -37.32 -13.44 -0.62
N ARG A 143 -37.62 -14.74 -0.67
CA ARG A 143 -38.99 -15.26 -0.71
C ARG A 143 -39.78 -14.92 0.55
N GLU A 144 -39.18 -15.09 1.72
CA GLU A 144 -39.82 -14.78 3.00
C GLU A 144 -40.15 -13.28 3.15
N ASN A 145 -39.31 -12.39 2.60
CA ASN A 145 -39.40 -10.95 2.83
C ASN A 145 -40.06 -10.16 1.70
N LEU A 146 -40.09 -10.70 0.48
CA LEU A 146 -40.62 -10.04 -0.72
C LEU A 146 -41.76 -10.81 -1.37
N GLY A 147 -42.01 -12.06 -0.97
CA GLY A 147 -42.95 -12.94 -1.64
C GLY A 147 -42.57 -13.14 -3.11
N GLY A 148 -43.56 -13.41 -3.95
CA GLY A 148 -43.33 -13.57 -5.38
C GLY A 148 -43.19 -15.02 -5.83
N THR A 149 -42.96 -15.18 -7.12
CA THR A 149 -42.62 -16.44 -7.77
C THR A 149 -41.12 -16.53 -7.98
N HIS A 150 -40.47 -17.54 -7.41
CA HIS A 150 -39.04 -17.77 -7.51
C HIS A 150 -38.75 -18.91 -8.47
N LEU A 151 -38.13 -18.59 -9.59
CA LEU A 151 -37.67 -19.51 -10.61
C LEU A 151 -36.16 -19.70 -10.45
N TYR A 152 -35.68 -20.93 -10.50
CA TYR A 152 -34.24 -21.21 -10.51
C TYR A 152 -33.82 -21.88 -11.81
N LEU A 153 -32.99 -21.18 -12.57
CA LEU A 153 -32.40 -21.66 -13.82
C LEU A 153 -31.05 -22.30 -13.55
N TRP A 154 -30.88 -23.51 -14.05
CA TRP A 154 -29.64 -24.26 -13.97
C TRP A 154 -29.29 -24.94 -15.28
N ARG A 155 -28.02 -25.29 -15.40
CA ARG A 155 -27.40 -25.91 -16.57
C ARG A 155 -26.49 -27.04 -16.11
N ASN A 156 -26.21 -27.97 -17.01
CA ASN A 156 -25.17 -28.98 -16.86
C ASN A 156 -23.87 -28.30 -16.39
N PRO A 157 -23.27 -28.77 -15.28
CA PRO A 157 -22.13 -28.10 -14.66
C PRO A 157 -20.89 -28.09 -15.56
N TRP A 158 -20.71 -29.09 -16.42
CA TRP A 158 -19.52 -29.19 -17.28
C TRP A 158 -19.55 -28.13 -18.38
N ASP A 159 -20.68 -28.05 -19.09
CA ASP A 159 -20.91 -27.04 -20.12
C ASP A 159 -20.94 -25.62 -19.54
N GLN A 160 -21.52 -25.46 -18.35
CA GLN A 160 -21.54 -24.18 -17.66
C GLN A 160 -20.14 -23.73 -17.25
N TRP A 161 -19.31 -24.61 -16.69
CA TRP A 161 -17.94 -24.30 -16.32
C TRP A 161 -17.08 -23.92 -17.52
N TRP A 162 -17.16 -24.65 -18.63
CA TRP A 162 -16.46 -24.25 -19.86
C TRP A 162 -16.92 -22.88 -20.37
N SER A 163 -18.22 -22.57 -20.25
CA SER A 163 -18.76 -21.26 -20.61
C SER A 163 -18.31 -20.12 -19.68
N LEU A 164 -17.90 -20.42 -18.44
CA LEU A 164 -17.32 -19.46 -17.51
C LEU A 164 -15.85 -19.14 -17.85
N ASN A 165 -15.10 -20.13 -18.33
CA ASN A 165 -13.66 -20.02 -18.59
C ASN A 165 -13.30 -19.38 -19.95
N ILE A 166 -14.26 -18.76 -20.63
CA ILE A 166 -14.01 -17.99 -21.86
C ILE A 166 -13.27 -16.66 -21.59
N ASN A 167 -13.28 -16.20 -20.34
CA ASN A 167 -12.49 -15.06 -19.86
C ASN A 167 -12.14 -15.26 -18.37
N ASP A 168 -11.29 -14.39 -17.84
CA ASP A 168 -10.81 -14.44 -16.44
C ASP A 168 -11.80 -13.84 -15.42
N TYR A 169 -12.83 -13.13 -15.89
CA TYR A 169 -13.77 -12.42 -15.03
C TYR A 169 -14.56 -13.39 -14.17
N PHE A 170 -15.22 -14.38 -14.78
CA PHE A 170 -16.10 -15.27 -14.01
C PHE A 170 -15.34 -16.14 -13.01
N PRO A 171 -14.21 -16.76 -13.35
CA PRO A 171 -13.38 -17.44 -12.35
C PRO A 171 -13.00 -16.53 -11.17
N ALA A 172 -12.63 -15.27 -11.42
CA ALA A 172 -12.33 -14.31 -10.37
C ALA A 172 -13.56 -13.97 -9.50
N ILE A 173 -14.74 -13.82 -10.10
CA ILE A 173 -15.99 -13.60 -9.34
C ILE A 173 -16.35 -14.80 -8.47
N LEU A 174 -16.14 -16.04 -8.94
CA LEU A 174 -16.40 -17.23 -8.13
C LEU A 174 -15.44 -17.32 -6.94
N GLN A 175 -14.17 -16.96 -7.12
CA GLN A 175 -13.22 -16.83 -6.00
C GLN A 175 -13.66 -15.75 -5.01
N LEU A 176 -14.12 -14.59 -5.51
CA LEU A 176 -14.62 -13.51 -4.67
C LEU A 176 -15.85 -13.92 -3.85
N ILE A 177 -16.80 -14.64 -4.46
CA ILE A 177 -17.96 -15.19 -3.75
C ILE A 177 -17.52 -16.21 -2.71
N ALA A 178 -16.62 -17.14 -3.06
CA ALA A 178 -16.08 -18.11 -2.12
C ALA A 178 -15.36 -17.41 -0.95
N ALA A 179 -14.69 -16.29 -1.20
CA ALA A 179 -13.99 -15.49 -0.20
C ALA A 179 -14.90 -14.63 0.71
N ALA A 180 -16.22 -14.69 0.54
CA ALA A 180 -17.16 -13.98 1.41
C ALA A 180 -16.87 -14.26 2.91
N PRO A 181 -16.94 -13.22 3.78
CA PRO A 181 -16.58 -13.33 5.19
C PRO A 181 -17.54 -14.24 5.96
N ILE A 182 -18.85 -14.12 5.66
CA ILE A 182 -19.89 -14.99 6.18
C ILE A 182 -20.15 -16.03 5.10
N SER A 183 -19.79 -17.28 5.36
CA SER A 183 -19.93 -18.37 4.40
C SER A 183 -20.28 -19.69 5.09
N PRO A 184 -21.00 -20.60 4.42
CA PRO A 184 -21.30 -21.93 4.95
C PRO A 184 -20.03 -22.73 5.23
N GLU A 185 -20.12 -23.72 6.11
CA GLU A 185 -18.98 -24.55 6.51
C GLU A 185 -18.27 -25.22 5.33
N VAL A 186 -19.00 -25.59 4.26
CA VAL A 186 -18.37 -26.17 3.05
C VAL A 186 -17.47 -25.18 2.31
N ILE A 187 -17.80 -23.88 2.34
CA ILE A 187 -16.96 -22.84 1.74
C ILE A 187 -15.70 -22.63 2.57
N ARG A 188 -15.78 -22.73 3.90
CA ARG A 188 -14.60 -22.72 4.77
C ARG A 188 -13.66 -23.88 4.43
N ARG A 189 -14.20 -25.11 4.31
CA ARG A 189 -13.41 -26.28 3.91
C ARG A 189 -12.85 -26.17 2.49
N LEU A 190 -13.62 -25.60 1.56
CA LEU A 190 -13.13 -25.32 0.20
C LEU A 190 -11.89 -24.41 0.22
N LYS A 191 -11.87 -23.37 1.07
CA LYS A 191 -10.70 -22.50 1.22
C LYS A 191 -9.49 -23.26 1.76
N ASP A 192 -9.71 -24.21 2.68
CA ASP A 192 -8.64 -25.06 3.21
C ASP A 192 -8.04 -25.99 2.12
N GLU A 193 -8.83 -26.34 1.11
CA GLU A 193 -8.48 -27.26 0.01
C GLU A 193 -7.98 -26.56 -1.27
N THR A 194 -8.00 -25.23 -1.32
CA THR A 194 -7.69 -24.45 -2.52
C THR A 194 -6.78 -23.28 -2.20
N SER A 195 -6.20 -22.70 -3.23
CA SER A 195 -5.32 -21.53 -3.13
C SER A 195 -6.08 -20.19 -2.98
N ILE A 196 -7.34 -20.20 -2.56
CA ILE A 196 -8.16 -18.99 -2.37
C ILE A 196 -7.74 -18.30 -1.07
N ASN A 197 -7.06 -17.15 -1.19
CA ASN A 197 -6.65 -16.36 -0.03
C ASN A 197 -7.55 -15.14 0.18
N ALA A 198 -7.55 -14.59 1.39
CA ALA A 198 -8.25 -13.35 1.69
C ALA A 198 -7.65 -12.18 0.90
N CYS A 199 -8.51 -11.37 0.30
CA CYS A 199 -8.12 -10.14 -0.37
C CYS A 199 -7.88 -9.03 0.67
N PRO A 200 -6.77 -8.27 0.59
CA PRO A 200 -6.44 -7.24 1.58
C PRO A 200 -7.31 -5.97 1.48
N THR A 201 -8.03 -5.80 0.37
CA THR A 201 -8.86 -4.61 0.10
C THR A 201 -10.34 -4.93 0.22
N GLN A 202 -11.13 -3.91 0.57
CA GLN A 202 -12.59 -3.98 0.64
C GLN A 202 -13.28 -3.43 -0.61
N GLU A 203 -12.53 -2.80 -1.52
CA GLU A 203 -13.06 -2.20 -2.74
C GLU A 203 -13.29 -3.26 -3.81
N ILE A 204 -14.54 -3.37 -4.31
CA ILE A 204 -14.96 -4.45 -5.21
C ILE A 204 -14.07 -4.53 -6.47
N ASN A 205 -13.77 -3.40 -7.11
CA ASN A 205 -12.93 -3.39 -8.32
C ASN A 205 -11.53 -3.93 -8.04
N GLU A 206 -10.93 -3.53 -6.93
CA GLU A 206 -9.59 -4.00 -6.56
C GLU A 206 -9.61 -5.49 -6.17
N GLN A 207 -10.68 -5.96 -5.53
CA GLN A 207 -10.88 -7.39 -5.25
C GLN A 207 -10.97 -8.21 -6.54
N ILE A 208 -11.74 -7.76 -7.53
CA ILE A 208 -11.87 -8.44 -8.83
C ILE A 208 -10.50 -8.56 -9.50
N GLU A 209 -9.72 -7.48 -9.57
CA GLU A 209 -8.37 -7.50 -10.15
C GLU A 209 -7.39 -8.36 -9.34
N TRP A 210 -7.55 -8.38 -8.00
CA TRP A 210 -6.75 -9.22 -7.13
C TRP A 210 -6.96 -10.71 -7.42
N TYR A 211 -8.21 -11.15 -7.61
CA TYR A 211 -8.52 -12.55 -7.95
C TYR A 211 -8.21 -12.88 -9.42
N ARG A 212 -8.36 -11.93 -10.36
CA ARG A 212 -7.94 -12.10 -11.77
C ARG A 212 -6.45 -12.37 -11.89
N SER A 213 -5.64 -11.65 -11.12
CA SER A 213 -4.18 -11.83 -11.11
C SER A 213 -3.71 -13.08 -10.34
N ARG A 214 -4.64 -13.84 -9.74
CA ARG A 214 -4.39 -15.08 -8.99
C ARG A 214 -5.36 -16.18 -9.46
N PRO A 215 -5.25 -16.61 -10.73
CA PRO A 215 -6.12 -17.67 -11.22
C PRO A 215 -5.84 -18.98 -10.49
N LEU A 216 -6.89 -19.73 -10.20
CA LEU A 216 -6.82 -21.08 -9.67
C LEU A 216 -6.41 -22.07 -10.77
N SER A 217 -5.87 -23.23 -10.37
CA SER A 217 -5.75 -24.36 -11.30
C SER A 217 -7.13 -24.80 -11.81
N SER A 218 -7.17 -25.55 -12.92
CA SER A 218 -8.41 -26.03 -13.52
C SER A 218 -9.23 -26.88 -12.54
N GLU A 219 -8.56 -27.71 -11.74
CA GLU A 219 -9.18 -28.54 -10.70
C GLU A 219 -9.79 -27.66 -9.60
N GLU A 220 -9.01 -26.74 -9.00
CA GLU A 220 -9.50 -25.84 -7.94
C GLU A 220 -10.61 -24.90 -8.45
N SER A 221 -10.49 -24.41 -9.69
CA SER A 221 -11.51 -23.59 -10.36
C SER A 221 -12.81 -24.36 -10.54
N TYR A 222 -12.75 -25.60 -11.04
CA TYR A 222 -13.93 -26.44 -11.19
C TYR A 222 -14.53 -26.85 -9.85
N LEU A 223 -13.69 -27.21 -8.86
CA LEU A 223 -14.12 -27.51 -7.49
C LEU A 223 -14.88 -26.34 -6.87
N THR A 224 -14.34 -25.12 -6.97
CA THR A 224 -14.96 -23.89 -6.48
C THR A 224 -16.31 -23.65 -7.15
N PHE A 225 -16.35 -23.73 -8.48
CA PHE A 225 -17.59 -23.60 -9.24
C PHE A 225 -18.62 -24.65 -8.83
N TYR A 226 -18.22 -25.92 -8.75
CA TYR A 226 -19.13 -27.03 -8.53
C TYR A 226 -19.74 -27.02 -7.13
N ILE A 227 -18.97 -26.63 -6.10
CA ILE A 227 -19.53 -26.42 -4.76
C ILE A 227 -20.56 -25.29 -4.75
N LEU A 228 -20.27 -24.16 -5.40
CA LEU A 228 -21.25 -23.06 -5.53
C LEU A 228 -22.49 -23.48 -6.32
N TRP A 229 -22.32 -24.31 -7.35
CA TRP A 229 -23.40 -24.91 -8.13
C TRP A 229 -24.27 -25.82 -7.27
N CYS A 230 -23.67 -26.69 -6.45
CA CYS A 230 -24.39 -27.55 -5.52
C CYS A 230 -25.16 -26.74 -4.48
N LEU A 231 -24.52 -25.75 -3.83
CA LEU A 231 -25.18 -24.92 -2.83
C LEU A 231 -26.37 -24.15 -3.40
N SER A 232 -26.21 -23.59 -4.60
CA SER A 232 -27.27 -22.87 -5.28
C SER A 232 -28.45 -23.78 -5.64
N LEU A 233 -28.18 -25.01 -6.08
CA LEU A 233 -29.22 -25.98 -6.41
C LEU A 233 -29.91 -26.56 -5.17
N ILE A 234 -29.18 -26.78 -4.07
CA ILE A 234 -29.75 -27.21 -2.77
C ILE A 234 -30.69 -26.13 -2.22
N GLU A 235 -30.27 -24.86 -2.26
CA GLU A 235 -31.11 -23.72 -1.88
C GLU A 235 -32.39 -23.69 -2.74
N ALA A 236 -32.25 -23.86 -4.06
CA ALA A 236 -33.37 -23.84 -4.98
C ALA A 236 -34.33 -25.00 -4.79
N LEU A 237 -33.84 -26.22 -4.55
CA LEU A 237 -34.67 -27.39 -4.25
C LEU A 237 -35.57 -27.16 -3.03
N SER A 238 -35.07 -26.40 -2.06
CA SER A 238 -35.78 -26.12 -0.81
C SER A 238 -36.76 -24.95 -0.93
N HIS A 239 -36.45 -23.95 -1.76
CA HIS A 239 -37.11 -22.65 -1.70
C HIS A 239 -37.65 -22.09 -3.02
N ALA A 240 -37.22 -22.58 -4.19
CA ALA A 240 -37.76 -22.13 -5.47
C ALA A 240 -39.16 -22.73 -5.70
N ASN A 241 -39.99 -22.02 -6.45
CA ASN A 241 -41.29 -22.52 -6.92
C ASN A 241 -41.14 -23.47 -8.12
N LEU A 242 -40.11 -23.26 -8.94
CA LEU A 242 -39.89 -24.03 -10.16
C LEU A 242 -38.39 -24.09 -10.51
N LEU A 243 -37.93 -25.29 -10.87
CA LEU A 243 -36.59 -25.54 -11.39
C LEU A 243 -36.63 -25.64 -12.92
N LEU A 244 -35.76 -24.88 -13.58
CA LEU A 244 -35.64 -24.84 -15.03
C LEU A 244 -34.26 -25.33 -15.44
N ASN A 245 -34.20 -26.45 -16.17
CA ASN A 245 -32.96 -26.90 -16.79
C ASN A 245 -32.92 -26.44 -18.25
N ILE A 246 -31.96 -25.58 -18.59
CA ILE A 246 -31.89 -24.98 -19.93
C ILE A 246 -31.41 -25.95 -21.02
N ASP A 247 -30.64 -26.98 -20.65
CA ASP A 247 -30.20 -28.00 -21.60
C ASP A 247 -31.42 -28.79 -22.09
N LYS A 248 -32.26 -29.24 -21.15
CA LYS A 248 -33.49 -29.94 -21.47
C LYS A 248 -34.52 -29.07 -22.18
N LEU A 249 -34.57 -27.78 -21.85
CA LEU A 249 -35.39 -26.79 -22.56
C LEU A 249 -35.01 -26.67 -24.04
N SER A 250 -33.73 -26.84 -24.36
CA SER A 250 -33.25 -26.81 -25.73
C SER A 250 -33.53 -28.09 -26.52
N GLU A 251 -33.61 -29.23 -25.84
CA GLU A 251 -33.75 -30.55 -26.48
C GLU A 251 -35.19 -31.05 -26.60
N SER A 252 -36.07 -30.72 -25.66
CA SER A 252 -37.39 -31.36 -25.53
C SER A 252 -38.53 -30.34 -25.61
N PRO A 253 -39.26 -30.29 -26.74
CA PRO A 253 -40.50 -29.50 -26.86
C PRO A 253 -41.54 -29.88 -25.80
N GLU A 254 -41.59 -31.16 -25.39
CA GLU A 254 -42.49 -31.63 -24.35
C GLU A 254 -42.12 -31.04 -22.98
N TYR A 255 -40.82 -30.95 -22.67
CA TYR A 255 -40.35 -30.28 -21.47
C TYR A 255 -40.67 -28.78 -21.52
N ALA A 256 -40.47 -28.13 -22.67
CA ALA A 256 -40.83 -26.72 -22.85
C ALA A 256 -42.33 -26.46 -22.62
N ALA A 257 -43.20 -27.33 -23.15
CA ALA A 257 -44.65 -27.23 -22.96
C ALA A 257 -45.06 -27.46 -21.50
N LYS A 258 -44.49 -28.48 -20.83
CA LYS A 258 -44.73 -28.72 -19.41
C LYS A 258 -44.28 -27.55 -18.55
N LEU A 259 -43.12 -27.00 -18.85
CA LEU A 259 -42.58 -25.84 -18.15
C LEU A 259 -43.48 -24.61 -18.33
N ALA A 260 -43.94 -24.34 -19.54
CA ALA A 260 -44.88 -23.25 -19.81
C ALA A 260 -46.20 -23.42 -19.04
N ALA A 261 -46.72 -24.66 -18.94
CA ALA A 261 -47.91 -24.96 -18.14
C ALA A 261 -47.67 -24.72 -16.64
N SER A 262 -46.54 -25.19 -16.08
CA SER A 262 -46.19 -24.92 -14.68
C SER A 262 -45.99 -23.43 -14.39
N MET A 263 -45.45 -22.67 -15.35
CA MET A 263 -45.34 -21.21 -15.22
C MET A 263 -46.72 -20.54 -15.24
N HIS A 264 -47.63 -20.98 -16.12
CA HIS A 264 -49.02 -20.52 -16.14
C HIS A 264 -49.74 -20.77 -14.82
N GLU A 265 -49.56 -21.95 -14.20
CA GLU A 265 -50.12 -22.28 -12.88
C GLU A 265 -49.60 -21.35 -11.76
N LEU A 266 -48.36 -20.85 -11.90
CA LEU A 266 -47.77 -19.84 -11.01
C LEU A 266 -48.19 -18.40 -11.39
N GLY A 267 -49.12 -18.26 -12.34
CA GLY A 267 -49.61 -17.00 -12.89
C GLY A 267 -48.60 -16.29 -13.77
N VAL A 268 -47.53 -16.95 -14.24
CA VAL A 268 -46.49 -16.39 -15.10
C VAL A 268 -46.78 -16.72 -16.57
N ASP A 269 -47.38 -15.76 -17.27
CA ASP A 269 -47.93 -15.95 -18.61
C ASP A 269 -47.14 -15.23 -19.71
N GLY A 270 -47.37 -15.65 -20.96
CA GLY A 270 -46.90 -14.94 -22.16
C GLY A 270 -45.43 -15.15 -22.50
N VAL A 271 -44.72 -15.97 -21.73
CA VAL A 271 -43.34 -16.37 -22.00
C VAL A 271 -43.35 -17.61 -22.90
N LYS A 272 -42.60 -17.57 -24.00
CA LYS A 272 -42.48 -18.69 -24.97
C LYS A 272 -41.06 -19.25 -24.95
N PHE A 273 -40.91 -20.54 -25.25
CA PHE A 273 -39.60 -21.23 -25.19
C PHE A 273 -39.17 -21.89 -26.51
N ASP A 274 -39.94 -21.71 -27.57
CA ASP A 274 -39.84 -22.47 -28.82
C ASP A 274 -38.47 -22.32 -29.52
N ASN A 275 -37.79 -21.20 -29.26
CA ASN A 275 -36.50 -20.82 -29.82
C ASN A 275 -35.31 -21.11 -28.89
N CYS A 276 -35.48 -21.80 -27.76
CA CYS A 276 -34.38 -22.10 -26.86
C CYS A 276 -33.37 -23.04 -27.53
N ARG A 277 -32.16 -22.56 -27.77
CA ARG A 277 -31.07 -23.34 -28.38
C ARG A 277 -29.74 -22.98 -27.71
N ILE A 278 -29.38 -23.70 -26.66
CA ILE A 278 -28.06 -23.58 -26.05
C ILE A 278 -27.09 -24.66 -26.55
N PRO A 279 -25.79 -24.35 -26.73
CA PRO A 279 -24.79 -25.35 -27.05
C PRO A 279 -24.69 -26.41 -25.94
N GLN A 280 -24.58 -27.67 -26.31
CA GLN A 280 -24.37 -28.79 -25.38
C GLN A 280 -23.22 -29.63 -25.90
N THR A 281 -22.26 -29.95 -25.02
CA THR A 281 -21.02 -30.60 -25.42
C THR A 281 -21.07 -32.09 -25.11
N GLN A 282 -20.50 -32.89 -26.02
CA GLN A 282 -20.19 -34.28 -25.75
C GLN A 282 -18.78 -34.40 -25.16
N TYR A 283 -18.69 -35.19 -24.11
CA TYR A 283 -17.47 -35.40 -23.34
C TYR A 283 -17.02 -36.85 -23.47
N THR A 284 -15.71 -37.04 -23.63
CA THR A 284 -15.11 -38.37 -23.65
C THR A 284 -15.04 -38.96 -22.25
N THR A 285 -14.71 -40.25 -22.13
CA THR A 285 -14.43 -40.87 -20.82
C THR A 285 -13.27 -40.18 -20.11
N GLU A 286 -12.28 -39.70 -20.86
CA GLU A 286 -11.15 -38.94 -20.31
C GLU A 286 -11.60 -37.59 -19.73
N ASP A 287 -12.42 -36.82 -20.46
CA ASP A 287 -13.02 -35.59 -19.94
C ASP A 287 -13.84 -35.87 -18.68
N ALA A 288 -14.67 -36.92 -18.71
CA ALA A 288 -15.52 -37.30 -17.59
C ALA A 288 -14.69 -37.67 -16.36
N SER A 289 -13.51 -38.27 -16.51
CA SER A 289 -12.65 -38.63 -15.39
C SER A 289 -12.19 -37.42 -14.58
N PHE A 290 -11.79 -36.34 -15.26
CA PHE A 290 -11.40 -35.07 -14.63
C PHE A 290 -12.55 -34.45 -13.82
N PHE A 291 -13.75 -34.41 -14.41
CA PHE A 291 -14.89 -33.82 -13.74
C PHE A 291 -15.35 -34.68 -12.56
N ARG A 292 -15.53 -35.99 -12.76
CA ARG A 292 -16.04 -36.90 -11.74
C ARG A 292 -15.13 -36.97 -10.52
N SER A 293 -13.80 -37.02 -10.70
CA SER A 293 -12.87 -37.02 -9.55
C SER A 293 -13.01 -35.76 -8.69
N THR A 294 -13.20 -34.61 -9.34
CA THR A 294 -13.39 -33.33 -8.66
C THR A 294 -14.77 -33.24 -7.99
N GLU A 295 -15.79 -33.81 -8.62
CA GLU A 295 -17.15 -33.89 -8.06
C GLU A 295 -17.22 -34.79 -6.83
N ASP A 296 -16.56 -35.94 -6.87
CA ASP A 296 -16.45 -36.85 -5.72
C ASP A 296 -15.77 -36.13 -4.54
N LYS A 297 -14.71 -35.35 -4.81
CA LYS A 297 -14.09 -34.48 -3.81
C LYS A 297 -15.08 -33.45 -3.24
N ALA A 298 -15.83 -32.77 -4.11
CA ALA A 298 -16.82 -31.79 -3.69
C ALA A 298 -17.95 -32.40 -2.85
N HIS A 299 -18.46 -33.58 -3.22
CA HIS A 299 -19.46 -34.33 -2.46
C HIS A 299 -18.91 -34.73 -1.09
N GLY A 300 -17.66 -35.19 -1.03
CA GLY A 300 -16.97 -35.44 0.24
C GLY A 300 -16.92 -34.21 1.14
N LEU A 301 -16.59 -33.03 0.59
CA LEU A 301 -16.59 -31.77 1.35
C LEU A 301 -18.00 -31.38 1.83
N LEU A 302 -19.03 -31.54 1.00
CA LEU A 302 -20.42 -31.28 1.37
C LEU A 302 -20.88 -32.18 2.53
N LEU A 303 -20.57 -33.48 2.48
CA LEU A 303 -20.87 -34.44 3.55
C LEU A 303 -20.17 -34.04 4.86
N LEU A 304 -18.88 -33.73 4.80
CA LEU A 304 -18.10 -33.30 5.96
C LEU A 304 -18.59 -31.97 6.56
N SER A 305 -19.34 -31.19 5.79
CA SER A 305 -19.98 -29.94 6.23
C SER A 305 -21.42 -30.11 6.70
N GLY A 306 -21.90 -31.35 6.83
CA GLY A 306 -23.22 -31.67 7.38
C GLY A 306 -24.35 -31.71 6.36
N ILE A 307 -24.06 -31.66 5.06
CA ILE A 307 -25.09 -31.92 4.04
C ILE A 307 -25.42 -33.42 4.07
N PRO A 308 -26.71 -33.82 4.19
CA PRO A 308 -27.08 -35.23 4.23
C PRO A 308 -26.77 -35.95 2.92
N GLN A 309 -26.42 -37.24 3.01
CA GLN A 309 -26.22 -38.10 1.84
C GLN A 309 -27.46 -38.11 0.93
N SER A 310 -28.67 -38.15 1.50
CA SER A 310 -29.93 -38.11 0.74
C SER A 310 -30.05 -36.87 -0.15
N THR A 311 -29.59 -35.72 0.33
CA THR A 311 -29.59 -34.47 -0.46
C THR A 311 -28.61 -34.54 -1.63
N LEU A 312 -27.46 -35.19 -1.45
CA LEU A 312 -26.49 -35.41 -2.53
C LEU A 312 -26.98 -36.44 -3.54
N ASP A 313 -27.68 -37.48 -3.07
CA ASP A 313 -28.33 -38.47 -3.92
C ASP A 313 -29.40 -37.81 -4.79
N ASP A 314 -30.27 -36.98 -4.20
CA ASP A 314 -31.29 -36.22 -4.93
C ASP A 314 -30.67 -35.29 -5.99
N LEU A 315 -29.61 -34.56 -5.62
CA LEU A 315 -28.88 -33.69 -6.54
C LEU A 315 -28.25 -34.48 -7.70
N THR A 316 -27.66 -35.63 -7.39
CA THR A 316 -27.05 -36.52 -8.39
C THR A 316 -28.09 -37.10 -9.33
N GLN A 317 -29.22 -37.58 -8.79
CA GLN A 317 -30.34 -38.09 -9.59
C GLN A 317 -30.94 -37.00 -10.48
N LEU A 318 -31.11 -35.79 -9.95
CA LEU A 318 -31.57 -34.65 -10.72
C LEU A 318 -30.61 -34.35 -11.88
N ARG A 319 -29.31 -34.30 -11.60
CA ARG A 319 -28.30 -34.10 -12.65
C ARG A 319 -28.34 -35.18 -13.73
N LEU A 320 -28.44 -36.45 -13.34
CA LEU A 320 -28.50 -37.58 -14.27
C LEU A 320 -29.76 -37.54 -15.14
N THR A 321 -30.91 -37.20 -14.55
CA THR A 321 -32.20 -37.10 -15.24
C THR A 321 -32.18 -36.05 -16.35
N PHE A 322 -31.43 -34.97 -16.14
CA PHE A 322 -31.30 -33.84 -17.06
C PHE A 322 -29.96 -33.80 -17.79
N ALA A 323 -29.18 -34.89 -17.74
CA ALA A 323 -27.95 -34.97 -18.51
C ALA A 323 -28.26 -34.88 -20.01
N PRO A 324 -27.48 -34.11 -20.79
CA PRO A 324 -27.62 -34.06 -22.24
C PRO A 324 -27.66 -35.47 -22.81
N ARG A 325 -28.59 -35.74 -23.74
CA ARG A 325 -28.62 -37.07 -24.36
C ARG A 325 -27.34 -37.25 -25.17
N ALA A 326 -26.65 -38.36 -24.97
CA ALA A 326 -25.76 -38.86 -26.00
C ALA A 326 -26.63 -38.98 -27.26
N PRO A 327 -26.33 -38.28 -28.36
CA PRO A 327 -27.12 -38.41 -29.56
C PRO A 327 -27.13 -39.88 -29.95
N VAL A 328 -28.33 -40.35 -30.28
CA VAL A 328 -28.58 -41.69 -30.80
C VAL A 328 -27.46 -41.99 -31.79
N GLU A 329 -26.69 -43.05 -31.52
CA GLU A 329 -25.74 -43.60 -32.48
C GLU A 329 -26.52 -43.73 -33.78
N SER A 330 -26.29 -42.83 -34.75
CA SER A 330 -26.78 -43.12 -36.08
C SER A 330 -26.06 -44.40 -36.46
N GLU A 331 -26.80 -45.40 -36.93
CA GLU A 331 -26.32 -46.76 -37.23
C GLU A 331 -25.13 -46.79 -38.22
N THR A 332 -24.73 -45.63 -38.73
CA THR A 332 -23.47 -45.36 -39.40
C THR A 332 -22.59 -44.45 -38.53
N PRO A 333 -21.62 -45.00 -37.77
CA PRO A 333 -20.55 -44.20 -37.21
C PRO A 333 -19.69 -43.70 -38.37
N SER A 334 -19.87 -42.44 -38.79
CA SER A 334 -18.87 -41.83 -39.66
C SER A 334 -17.59 -41.68 -38.83
N LEU A 335 -16.47 -42.20 -39.36
CA LEU A 335 -15.12 -42.07 -38.78
C LEU A 335 -14.80 -40.61 -38.35
N ASP A 336 -15.35 -39.65 -39.10
CA ASP A 336 -15.24 -38.20 -38.87
C ASP A 336 -15.71 -37.75 -37.47
N ARG A 337 -16.76 -38.37 -36.91
CA ARG A 337 -17.33 -37.93 -35.62
C ARG A 337 -16.45 -38.29 -34.43
N ALA A 338 -15.88 -39.49 -34.43
CA ALA A 338 -14.99 -39.94 -33.36
C ALA A 338 -13.70 -39.11 -33.35
N ASP A 339 -13.20 -38.75 -34.53
CA ASP A 339 -12.04 -37.89 -34.69
C ASP A 339 -12.32 -36.47 -34.18
N VAL A 340 -13.46 -35.87 -34.52
CA VAL A 340 -13.88 -34.56 -34.00
C VAL A 340 -14.01 -34.55 -32.47
N LEU A 341 -14.60 -35.61 -31.88
CA LEU A 341 -14.71 -35.71 -30.42
C LEU A 341 -13.34 -35.86 -29.74
N ARG A 342 -12.44 -36.63 -30.34
CA ARG A 342 -11.05 -36.79 -29.85
C ARG A 342 -10.29 -35.47 -29.93
N ASP A 343 -10.40 -34.74 -31.03
CA ASP A 343 -9.74 -33.45 -31.20
C ASP A 343 -10.32 -32.39 -30.25
N ALA A 344 -11.63 -32.39 -30.02
CA ALA A 344 -12.27 -31.54 -29.01
C ALA A 344 -11.79 -31.88 -27.58
N SER A 345 -11.66 -33.17 -27.25
CA SER A 345 -11.10 -33.65 -25.97
C SER A 345 -9.65 -33.18 -25.80
N ARG A 346 -8.82 -33.31 -26.85
CA ARG A 346 -7.42 -32.85 -26.84
C ARG A 346 -7.33 -31.33 -26.67
N ALA A 347 -8.17 -30.57 -27.36
CA ALA A 347 -8.24 -29.12 -27.23
C ALA A 347 -8.61 -28.69 -25.80
N ARG A 348 -9.59 -29.36 -25.17
CA ARG A 348 -9.94 -29.15 -23.76
C ARG A 348 -8.79 -29.48 -22.82
N SER A 349 -8.11 -30.59 -23.04
CA SER A 349 -6.94 -30.97 -22.23
C SER A 349 -5.81 -29.94 -22.34
N LEU A 350 -5.53 -29.43 -23.55
CA LEU A 350 -4.55 -28.38 -23.77
C LEU A 350 -4.95 -27.06 -23.09
N ALA A 351 -6.22 -26.68 -23.17
CA ALA A 351 -6.75 -25.50 -22.50
C ALA A 351 -6.57 -25.61 -20.97
N ARG A 352 -6.92 -26.76 -20.36
CA ARG A 352 -6.70 -27.01 -18.93
C ARG A 352 -5.21 -26.91 -18.56
N SER A 353 -4.34 -27.59 -19.32
CA SER A 353 -2.90 -27.53 -19.07
C SER A 353 -2.34 -26.12 -19.17
N THR A 354 -2.86 -25.30 -20.09
CA THR A 354 -2.45 -23.90 -20.25
C THR A 354 -2.88 -23.07 -19.05
N ASN A 355 -4.13 -23.23 -18.59
CA ASN A 355 -4.63 -22.57 -17.38
C ASN A 355 -3.84 -22.98 -16.13
N ASP A 356 -3.51 -24.27 -15.99
CA ASP A 356 -2.74 -24.77 -14.85
C ASP A 356 -1.31 -24.21 -14.84
N ASN A 357 -0.68 -24.09 -16.01
CA ASN A 357 0.64 -23.49 -16.15
C ASN A 357 0.60 -21.99 -15.82
N LEU A 358 -0.45 -21.28 -16.25
CA LEU A 358 -0.67 -19.88 -15.90
C LEU A 358 -0.87 -19.71 -14.38
N ALA A 359 -1.74 -20.51 -13.76
CA ALA A 359 -1.97 -20.51 -12.32
C ALA A 359 -0.67 -20.74 -11.53
N LYS A 360 0.14 -21.73 -11.93
CA LYS A 360 1.46 -21.99 -11.34
C LYS A 360 2.41 -20.81 -11.49
N ALA A 361 2.49 -20.21 -12.68
CA ALA A 361 3.36 -19.06 -12.94
C ALA A 361 2.95 -17.83 -12.09
N CYS A 362 1.64 -17.54 -12.02
CA CYS A 362 1.10 -16.47 -11.18
C CYS A 362 1.35 -16.73 -9.69
N ALA A 363 1.11 -17.93 -9.20
CA ALA A 363 1.36 -18.30 -7.81
C ALA A 363 2.84 -18.14 -7.44
N HIS A 364 3.75 -18.58 -8.32
CA HIS A 364 5.18 -18.39 -8.14
C HIS A 364 5.57 -16.90 -8.10
N HIS A 365 5.05 -16.11 -9.05
CA HIS A 365 5.29 -14.68 -9.13
C HIS A 365 4.86 -13.95 -7.84
N TRP A 366 3.66 -14.24 -7.33
CA TRP A 366 3.14 -13.63 -6.11
C TRP A 366 3.90 -14.06 -4.86
N LYS A 367 4.36 -15.32 -4.80
CA LYS A 367 5.22 -15.79 -3.71
C LYS A 367 6.55 -15.02 -3.66
N GLU A 368 7.15 -14.75 -4.83
CA GLU A 368 8.37 -13.94 -4.91
C GLU A 368 8.11 -12.47 -4.56
N LEU A 369 6.98 -11.89 -4.98
CA LEU A 369 6.60 -10.53 -4.58
C LEU A 369 6.39 -10.41 -3.07
N ALA A 370 5.66 -11.34 -2.44
CA ALA A 370 5.45 -11.34 -1.00
C ALA A 370 6.77 -11.45 -0.22
N LYS A 371 7.71 -12.27 -0.71
CA LYS A 371 9.06 -12.37 -0.14
C LYS A 371 9.83 -11.04 -0.26
N ARG A 372 9.73 -10.37 -1.40
CA ARG A 372 10.36 -9.05 -1.61
C ARG A 372 9.74 -8.00 -0.67
N GLU A 373 8.43 -7.96 -0.57
CA GLU A 373 7.70 -7.03 0.30
C GLU A 373 8.08 -7.23 1.78
N SER A 374 8.14 -8.47 2.25
CA SER A 374 8.62 -8.79 3.60
C SER A 374 10.06 -8.32 3.83
N ASN A 375 10.96 -8.54 2.86
CA ASN A 375 12.34 -8.06 2.96
C ASN A 375 12.41 -6.52 3.01
N TRP A 376 11.58 -5.83 2.23
CA TRP A 376 11.52 -4.35 2.24
C TRP A 376 10.97 -3.82 3.56
N SER A 377 9.95 -4.46 4.12
CA SER A 377 9.41 -4.12 5.45
C SER A 377 10.48 -4.25 6.53
N GLU A 378 11.21 -5.37 6.56
CA GLU A 378 12.31 -5.55 7.51
C GLU A 378 13.42 -4.51 7.36
N GLN A 379 13.77 -4.12 6.13
CA GLN A 379 14.75 -3.07 5.88
C GLN A 379 14.27 -1.71 6.36
N LEU A 380 12.99 -1.39 6.12
CA LEU A 380 12.36 -0.16 6.59
C LEU A 380 12.35 -0.09 8.12
N ASP A 381 12.02 -1.19 8.79
CA ASP A 381 12.05 -1.27 10.26
C ASP A 381 13.46 -1.07 10.82
N ARG A 382 14.47 -1.69 10.21
CA ARG A 382 15.88 -1.46 10.59
C ARG A 382 16.32 -0.02 10.37
N ALA A 383 15.90 0.59 9.26
CA ALA A 383 16.18 2.00 8.98
C ALA A 383 15.51 2.92 10.01
N ASN A 384 14.25 2.66 10.37
CA ASN A 384 13.52 3.40 11.39
C ASN A 384 14.17 3.27 12.77
N GLN A 385 14.56 2.05 13.17
CA GLN A 385 15.29 1.83 14.43
C GLN A 385 16.63 2.57 14.45
N THR A 386 17.36 2.55 13.33
CA THR A 386 18.64 3.28 13.21
C THR A 386 18.41 4.79 13.31
N ALA A 387 17.38 5.32 12.64
CA ALA A 387 17.01 6.73 12.71
C ALA A 387 16.66 7.15 14.15
N GLN A 388 15.86 6.34 14.86
CA GLN A 388 15.52 6.56 16.27
C GLN A 388 16.76 6.54 17.17
N GLN A 389 17.71 5.62 16.96
CA GLN A 389 18.96 5.59 17.71
C GLN A 389 19.83 6.83 17.44
N ILE A 390 19.91 7.27 16.19
CA ILE A 390 20.64 8.50 15.83
C ILE A 390 19.99 9.71 16.50
N GLN A 391 18.66 9.80 16.47
CA GLN A 391 17.91 10.87 17.12
C GLN A 391 18.17 10.89 18.64
N SER A 392 18.04 9.74 19.30
CA SER A 392 18.31 9.63 20.74
C SER A 392 19.75 10.03 21.10
N ARG A 393 20.75 9.65 20.28
CA ARG A 393 22.14 10.09 20.46
C ARG A 393 22.32 11.59 20.24
N ALA A 394 21.61 12.17 19.27
CA ALA A 394 21.63 13.61 19.03
C ALA A 394 21.02 14.37 20.21
N ASP A 395 19.90 13.89 20.76
CA ASP A 395 19.24 14.48 21.93
C ASP A 395 20.15 14.42 23.17
N GLN A 396 20.75 13.27 23.46
CA GLN A 396 21.75 13.13 24.53
C GLN A 396 22.94 14.09 24.35
N ARG A 397 23.37 14.31 23.09
CA ARG A 397 24.46 15.23 22.79
C ARG A 397 24.04 16.69 23.01
N ILE A 398 22.80 17.05 22.67
CA ILE A 398 22.25 18.37 22.92
C ILE A 398 22.16 18.63 24.43
N GLU A 399 21.63 17.68 25.20
CA GLU A 399 21.56 17.78 26.67
C GLU A 399 22.95 17.93 27.31
N GLU A 400 23.93 17.14 26.87
CA GLU A 400 25.31 17.27 27.36
C GLU A 400 25.90 18.65 27.05
N LEU A 401 25.67 19.17 25.84
CA LEU A 401 26.14 20.51 25.45
C LEU A 401 25.46 21.61 26.25
N GLN A 402 24.16 21.47 26.55
CA GLN A 402 23.42 22.41 27.40
C GLN A 402 24.01 22.42 28.82
N ARG A 403 24.26 21.26 29.41
CA ARG A 403 24.88 21.15 30.74
C ARG A 403 26.27 21.78 30.77
N GLN A 404 27.08 21.57 29.73
CA GLN A 404 28.40 22.20 29.61
C GLN A 404 28.30 23.72 29.50
N LEU A 405 27.30 24.21 28.77
CA LEU A 405 27.04 25.65 28.62
C LEU A 405 26.64 26.27 29.97
N GLU A 406 25.72 25.64 30.71
CA GLU A 406 25.34 26.07 32.06
C GLU A 406 26.53 26.08 33.03
N GLU A 407 27.40 25.06 32.98
CA GLU A 407 28.61 25.02 33.80
C GLU A 407 29.57 26.17 33.45
N LEU A 408 29.74 26.46 32.16
CA LEU A 408 30.58 27.57 31.69
C LEU A 408 29.98 28.93 32.07
N GLU A 409 28.67 29.11 31.96
CA GLU A 409 27.97 30.31 32.41
C GLU A 409 28.12 30.51 33.92
N GLY A 410 27.97 29.45 34.71
CA GLY A 410 28.22 29.47 36.15
C GLY A 410 29.66 29.87 36.50
N LYS A 411 30.65 29.29 35.81
CA LYS A 411 32.07 29.68 35.96
C LYS A 411 32.31 31.13 35.55
N ALA A 412 31.75 31.58 34.42
CA ALA A 412 31.88 32.95 33.94
C ALA A 412 31.29 33.94 34.95
N HIS A 413 30.14 33.61 35.55
CA HIS A 413 29.52 34.40 36.61
C HIS A 413 30.43 34.50 37.85
N LEU A 414 31.04 33.39 38.29
CA LEU A 414 32.01 33.40 39.40
C LEU A 414 33.23 34.27 39.08
N TRP A 415 33.76 34.18 37.86
CA TRP A 415 34.87 35.04 37.43
C TRP A 415 34.49 36.51 37.39
N TRP A 416 33.28 36.82 36.96
CA TRP A 416 32.75 38.18 36.96
C TRP A 416 32.60 38.74 38.38
N LEU A 417 32.04 37.97 39.32
CA LEU A 417 31.96 38.34 40.74
C LEU A 417 33.35 38.59 41.33
N ARG A 418 34.31 37.69 41.06
CA ARG A 418 35.68 37.82 41.52
C ARG A 418 36.41 39.02 40.90
N SER A 419 36.12 39.34 39.64
CA SER A 419 36.61 40.56 39.00
C SER A 419 36.06 41.80 39.69
N ASN A 420 34.76 41.84 40.01
CA ASN A 420 34.17 42.95 40.74
C ASN A 420 34.77 43.10 42.15
N GLU A 421 35.03 42.00 42.87
CA GLU A 421 35.75 42.04 44.14
C GLU A 421 37.16 42.62 43.98
N LEU A 422 37.88 42.20 42.93
CA LEU A 422 39.19 42.74 42.61
C LEU A 422 39.10 44.23 42.23
N ASP A 423 38.09 44.65 41.48
CA ASP A 423 37.86 46.05 41.15
C ASP A 423 37.57 46.88 42.40
N ASN A 424 36.84 46.34 43.38
CA ASN A 424 36.66 46.95 44.70
C ASN A 424 37.99 47.05 45.47
N VAL A 425 38.83 46.01 45.41
CA VAL A 425 40.19 46.05 45.97
C VAL A 425 41.06 47.10 45.26
N TYR A 426 40.99 47.18 43.92
CA TYR A 426 41.71 48.17 43.10
C TYR A 426 41.21 49.59 43.35
N ALA A 427 39.93 49.77 43.65
CA ALA A 427 39.33 51.04 44.02
C ALA A 427 39.64 51.45 45.48
N SER A 428 40.03 50.51 46.34
CA SER A 428 40.33 50.78 47.75
C SER A 428 41.49 51.77 47.94
N ARG A 429 41.39 52.62 48.96
CA ARG A 429 42.43 53.62 49.31
C ARG A 429 43.78 52.96 49.61
N ALA A 430 43.77 51.79 50.26
CA ALA A 430 44.98 51.04 50.58
C ALA A 430 45.73 50.56 49.33
N TRP A 431 45.00 50.08 48.30
CA TRP A 431 45.62 49.70 47.03
C TRP A 431 46.19 50.92 46.29
N ARG A 432 45.47 52.04 46.24
CA ARG A 432 45.98 53.26 45.59
C ARG A 432 47.24 53.83 46.26
N MET A 433 47.30 53.81 47.59
CA MET A 433 48.49 54.31 48.33
C MET A 433 49.73 53.43 48.15
N THR A 434 49.57 52.13 47.98
CA THR A 434 50.68 51.17 47.81
C THR A 434 51.08 50.96 46.35
N ALA A 435 50.38 51.58 45.40
CA ALA A 435 50.65 51.49 43.96
C ALA A 435 52.09 51.90 43.57
N PRO A 436 52.70 52.98 44.13
CA PRO A 436 54.08 53.35 43.81
C PRO A 436 55.08 52.27 44.26
N ALA A 437 54.91 51.73 45.47
CA ALA A 437 55.77 50.69 46.02
C ALA A 437 55.66 49.37 45.24
N ARG A 438 54.45 48.98 44.81
CA ARG A 438 54.25 47.80 43.96
C ARG A 438 54.79 47.97 42.56
N CYS A 439 54.72 49.17 41.98
CA CYS A 439 55.33 49.45 40.67
C CYS A 439 56.86 49.30 40.75
N ILE A 440 57.48 49.79 41.84
CA ILE A 440 58.91 49.62 42.11
C ILE A 440 59.27 48.14 42.34
N ALA A 441 58.47 47.40 43.10
CA ALA A 441 58.66 45.97 43.36
C ALA A 441 58.48 45.11 42.09
N ALA A 442 57.50 45.41 41.24
CA ALA A 442 57.29 44.74 39.96
C ALA A 442 58.40 45.07 38.96
N ALA A 443 58.86 46.33 38.94
CA ALA A 443 60.00 46.74 38.12
C ALA A 443 61.29 46.04 38.54
N THR A 444 61.56 45.93 39.85
CA THR A 444 62.72 45.18 40.39
C THR A 444 62.61 43.69 40.15
N LYS A 445 61.44 43.08 40.39
CA LYS A 445 61.21 41.64 40.16
C LYS A 445 61.29 41.27 38.67
N SER A 446 60.78 42.11 37.77
CA SER A 446 60.95 41.95 36.30
C SER A 446 62.40 42.16 35.85
N LEU A 447 63.13 43.11 36.47
CA LEU A 447 64.57 43.29 36.21
C LEU A 447 65.37 42.06 36.62
N ILE A 448 65.02 41.45 37.76
CA ILE A 448 65.74 40.32 38.36
C ILE A 448 65.41 39.00 37.64
N LEU A 449 64.16 38.74 37.28
CA LEU A 449 63.74 37.45 36.70
C LEU A 449 63.82 37.39 35.17
N THR A 450 63.58 38.48 34.44
CA THR A 450 63.46 38.42 32.95
C THR A 450 64.40 39.38 32.22
N GLY A 451 65.12 40.27 32.93
CA GLY A 451 66.06 41.22 32.33
C GLY A 451 65.41 42.21 31.34
N ARG A 452 64.09 42.37 31.40
CA ARG A 452 63.29 43.27 30.56
C ARG A 452 62.47 44.23 31.42
N VAL A 453 62.54 45.52 31.07
CA VAL A 453 61.71 46.59 31.65
C VAL A 453 60.46 46.74 30.78
N PRO A 454 59.24 46.83 31.34
CA PRO A 454 58.01 47.09 30.59
C PRO A 454 58.11 48.40 29.78
N THR A 455 57.66 48.37 28.54
CA THR A 455 57.80 49.43 27.52
C THR A 455 57.29 50.82 27.96
N ALA A 456 56.32 50.90 28.87
CA ALA A 456 55.78 52.17 29.37
C ALA A 456 56.74 52.95 30.30
N ALA A 457 57.78 52.32 30.86
CA ALA A 457 58.77 52.98 31.72
C ALA A 457 60.05 53.42 30.97
N HIS A 458 60.16 53.16 29.65
CA HIS A 458 61.40 53.36 28.89
C HIS A 458 61.82 54.83 28.74
N LYS A 459 60.88 55.77 28.63
CA LYS A 459 61.20 57.18 28.39
C LYS A 459 61.86 57.88 29.59
N PRO A 460 61.28 57.88 30.81
CA PRO A 460 61.91 58.55 31.95
C PRO A 460 63.20 57.85 32.40
N LEU A 461 63.26 56.51 32.28
CA LEU A 461 64.45 55.74 32.64
C LEU A 461 65.63 56.00 31.66
N ARG A 462 65.36 56.18 30.36
CA ARG A 462 66.40 56.55 29.38
C ARG A 462 67.03 57.90 29.69
N VAL A 463 66.24 58.91 30.08
CA VAL A 463 66.75 60.24 30.41
C VAL A 463 67.65 60.18 31.65
N LEU A 464 67.23 59.45 32.69
CA LEU A 464 68.04 59.23 33.88
C LEU A 464 69.35 58.49 33.55
N ILE A 465 69.29 57.36 32.83
CA ILE A 465 70.49 56.58 32.47
C ILE A 465 71.49 57.40 31.64
N THR A 466 71.02 58.21 30.68
CA THR A 466 71.90 59.06 29.87
C THR A 466 72.55 60.17 30.72
N GLN A 467 71.83 60.78 31.67
CA GLN A 467 72.40 61.77 32.58
C GLN A 467 73.40 61.14 33.57
N SER A 468 73.09 59.96 34.11
CA SER A 468 73.99 59.20 34.98
C SER A 468 75.28 58.80 34.27
N LEU A 469 75.20 58.40 33.00
CA LEU A 469 76.38 58.06 32.18
C LEU A 469 77.25 59.29 31.86
N LYS A 470 76.67 60.47 31.64
CA LYS A 470 77.43 61.73 31.48
C LYS A 470 78.12 62.16 32.79
N LEU A 471 77.51 61.90 33.95
CA LEU A 471 78.14 62.13 35.26
C LEU A 471 79.29 61.13 35.51
N TYR A 472 79.08 59.86 35.14
CA TYR A 472 80.08 58.80 35.23
C TYR A 472 81.36 59.14 34.45
N THR A 473 81.27 59.80 33.29
CA THR A 473 82.46 60.20 32.51
C THR A 473 83.21 61.41 33.09
N ARG A 474 82.63 62.16 34.03
CA ARG A 474 83.20 63.42 34.55
C ARG A 474 83.84 63.30 35.94
N ILE A 475 83.51 62.28 36.74
CA ILE A 475 83.95 62.14 38.14
C ILE A 475 84.82 60.87 38.31
N PRO A 476 86.16 60.99 38.44
CA PRO A 476 87.09 59.84 38.48
C PRO A 476 86.85 58.87 39.64
N PHE A 477 86.30 59.35 40.77
CA PHE A 477 85.98 58.51 41.93
C PHE A 477 84.84 57.52 41.64
N VAL A 478 83.79 57.99 40.94
CA VAL A 478 82.63 57.16 40.55
C VAL A 478 83.05 56.10 39.53
N GLN A 479 83.98 56.43 38.62
CA GLN A 479 84.52 55.46 37.66
C GLN A 479 85.16 54.24 38.34
N ARG A 480 85.91 54.42 39.43
CA ARG A 480 86.57 53.30 40.12
C ARG A 480 85.58 52.36 40.79
N GLN A 481 84.52 52.89 41.41
CA GLN A 481 83.50 52.09 42.09
C GLN A 481 82.59 51.35 41.10
N VAL A 482 82.17 52.03 40.04
CA VAL A 482 81.34 51.43 38.99
C VAL A 482 82.14 50.42 38.16
N LYS A 483 83.43 50.64 37.90
CA LYS A 483 84.30 49.65 37.25
C LYS A 483 84.39 48.34 38.07
N LYS A 484 84.60 48.44 39.39
CA LYS A 484 84.56 47.27 40.30
C LYS A 484 83.24 46.51 40.25
N LEU A 485 82.11 47.21 40.10
CA LEU A 485 80.79 46.60 40.02
C LEU A 485 80.52 45.97 38.65
N MET A 486 80.96 46.63 37.56
CA MET A 486 80.81 46.15 36.18
C MET A 486 81.71 44.94 35.89
N ASP A 487 82.90 44.86 36.49
CA ASP A 487 83.80 43.72 36.34
C ASP A 487 83.25 42.45 37.02
N ARG A 488 82.33 42.59 38.00
CA ARG A 488 81.60 41.46 38.61
C ARG A 488 80.44 40.93 37.75
N ASN A 489 79.94 41.69 36.78
CA ASN A 489 78.85 41.26 35.90
C ASN A 489 79.14 41.63 34.43
N PRO A 490 79.87 40.77 33.69
CA PRO A 490 80.30 41.06 32.33
C PRO A 490 79.13 41.24 31.34
N TYR A 491 77.95 40.68 31.63
CA TYR A 491 76.75 40.89 30.83
C TYR A 491 76.21 42.33 30.96
N LEU A 492 76.14 42.85 32.18
CA LEU A 492 75.72 44.22 32.45
C LEU A 492 76.69 45.24 31.82
N ARG A 493 78.01 44.96 31.91
CA ARG A 493 79.08 45.74 31.29
C ARG A 493 78.89 45.87 29.78
N ASN A 494 78.67 44.76 29.08
CA ASN A 494 78.48 44.76 27.62
C ASN A 494 77.19 45.48 27.20
N ARG A 495 76.12 45.39 27.99
CA ARG A 495 74.84 46.07 27.69
C ARG A 495 74.92 47.58 27.89
N ILE A 496 75.57 48.03 28.96
CA ILE A 496 75.76 49.46 29.26
C ILE A 496 76.73 50.09 28.26
N LEU A 497 77.82 49.39 27.92
CA LEU A 497 78.77 49.86 26.90
C LEU A 497 78.10 49.91 25.52
N GLY A 498 77.34 48.88 25.12
CA GLY A 498 76.58 48.92 23.86
C GLY A 498 75.56 50.07 23.81
N TYR A 499 74.89 50.38 24.93
CA TYR A 499 73.99 51.53 25.01
C TYR A 499 74.75 52.87 24.94
N ALA A 500 75.88 53.00 25.64
CA ALA A 500 76.71 54.21 25.64
C ALA A 500 77.35 54.48 24.28
N THR A 501 77.79 53.45 23.55
CA THR A 501 78.26 53.53 22.16
C THR A 501 77.14 53.98 21.23
N ASN A 502 75.94 53.38 21.32
CA ASN A 502 74.79 53.73 20.47
C ASN A 502 74.26 55.16 20.72
N GLN A 503 74.54 55.75 21.90
CA GLN A 503 74.20 57.15 22.23
C GLN A 503 75.34 58.14 21.95
N GLY A 504 76.46 57.68 21.35
CA GLY A 504 77.61 58.53 21.01
C GLY A 504 78.41 59.04 22.22
N ILE A 505 78.27 58.39 23.39
CA ILE A 505 78.93 58.81 24.63
C ILE A 505 80.36 58.23 24.73
N VAL A 506 80.62 57.09 24.07
CA VAL A 506 81.92 56.41 24.05
C VAL A 506 82.23 55.94 22.63
N ASN A 507 83.39 56.28 22.09
CA ASN A 507 83.84 55.85 20.77
C ASN A 507 84.47 54.46 20.83
N GLY A 508 83.73 53.42 20.45
CA GLY A 508 84.26 52.06 20.31
C GLY A 508 83.26 51.13 19.62
N GLN A 509 83.69 50.45 18.56
CA GLN A 509 82.88 49.49 17.81
C GLN A 509 82.58 48.23 18.66
N PHE A 510 81.29 47.88 18.79
CA PHE A 510 80.86 46.66 19.48
C PHE A 510 79.89 45.87 18.58
N THR A 511 80.24 44.64 18.22
CA THR A 511 79.44 43.72 17.42
C THR A 511 78.56 42.84 18.32
N ILE A 512 77.24 42.83 18.07
CA ILE A 512 76.27 42.00 18.78
C ILE A 512 76.01 40.72 17.95
N PRO A 513 76.11 39.50 18.52
CA PRO A 513 75.79 38.29 17.78
C PRO A 513 74.27 38.14 17.59
N LYS A 514 73.84 37.91 16.35
CA LYS A 514 72.45 37.58 16.00
C LYS A 514 72.10 36.20 16.56
N LYS A 515 71.02 36.11 17.34
CA LYS A 515 70.45 34.86 17.85
C LYS A 515 69.39 34.36 16.86
N THR A 516 69.68 33.27 16.15
CA THR A 516 68.70 32.50 15.37
C THR A 516 67.94 31.55 16.31
N ALA A 517 66.63 31.41 16.11
CA ALA A 517 65.79 30.48 16.89
C ALA A 517 66.07 29.02 16.48
N PRO A 518 66.13 28.04 17.41
CA PRO A 518 66.43 26.64 17.09
C PRO A 518 65.20 25.87 16.60
N ALA A 519 65.43 24.98 15.63
CA ALA A 519 64.46 24.20 14.87
C ALA A 519 63.69 23.10 15.65
N HIS A 520 63.61 23.15 16.99
CA HIS A 520 62.99 22.10 17.81
C HIS A 520 61.51 22.36 18.19
N GLU A 521 60.99 23.58 17.97
CA GLU A 521 59.62 23.96 18.37
C GLU A 521 58.52 23.54 17.35
N LEU A 522 58.90 23.01 16.19
CA LEU A 522 57.96 22.59 15.13
C LEU A 522 57.45 21.14 15.28
N ALA A 523 57.97 20.37 16.23
CA ALA A 523 57.58 18.97 16.46
C ALA A 523 56.28 18.81 17.27
N MET A 524 55.78 19.87 17.92
CA MET A 524 54.59 19.83 18.79
C MET A 524 53.26 20.09 18.08
N LEU A 525 53.26 20.32 16.76
CA LEU A 525 52.04 20.58 15.99
C LEU A 525 51.37 19.29 15.53
N SER A 526 50.04 19.21 15.70
CA SER A 526 49.19 18.15 15.14
C SER A 526 49.25 18.16 13.59
N PRO A 527 48.89 17.07 12.89
CA PRO A 527 48.97 17.01 11.43
C PRO A 527 48.26 18.19 10.73
N ARG A 528 47.05 18.54 11.20
CA ARG A 528 46.28 19.72 10.75
C ARG A 528 47.00 21.05 11.06
N GLY A 529 47.69 21.13 12.19
CA GLY A 529 48.47 22.31 12.59
C GLY A 529 49.71 22.53 11.73
N ARG A 530 50.31 21.46 11.19
CA ARG A 530 51.43 21.55 10.24
C ARG A 530 50.96 22.04 8.88
N GLU A 531 49.82 21.53 8.38
CA GLU A 531 49.20 22.04 7.15
C GLU A 531 48.91 23.54 7.23
N ILE A 532 48.30 24.00 8.32
CA ILE A 532 48.00 25.43 8.50
C ILE A 532 49.29 26.25 8.60
N PHE A 533 50.32 25.75 9.27
CA PHE A 533 51.62 26.44 9.38
C PHE A 533 52.33 26.54 8.01
N ASP A 534 52.31 25.47 7.23
CA ASP A 534 52.88 25.43 5.88
C ASP A 534 52.08 26.30 4.89
N GLU A 535 50.76 26.36 5.02
CA GLU A 535 49.90 27.29 4.26
C GLU A 535 50.23 28.75 4.59
N ILE A 536 50.47 29.07 5.88
CA ILE A 536 50.86 30.42 6.30
C ILE A 536 52.27 30.78 5.80
N LEU A 537 53.23 29.85 5.87
CA LEU A 537 54.58 30.05 5.31
C LEU A 537 54.53 30.26 3.79
N ASN A 538 53.72 29.47 3.09
CA ASN A 538 53.52 29.63 1.65
C ASN A 538 52.83 30.95 1.30
N ALA A 539 51.83 31.38 2.09
CA ALA A 539 51.18 32.68 1.90
C ALA A 539 52.13 33.86 2.17
N LEU A 540 53.03 33.73 3.15
CA LEU A 540 54.05 34.73 3.46
C LEU A 540 55.16 34.79 2.40
N SER A 541 55.58 33.64 1.84
CA SER A 541 56.54 33.61 0.73
C SER A 541 55.97 34.25 -0.55
N LYS A 542 54.69 34.00 -0.85
CA LYS A 542 53.97 34.62 -1.97
C LYS A 542 53.74 36.13 -1.79
N ARG A 543 53.64 36.60 -0.55
CA ARG A 543 53.56 38.05 -0.23
C ARG A 543 54.89 38.80 -0.38
N ASN A 544 56.03 38.10 -0.33
CA ASN A 544 57.36 38.70 -0.49
C ASN A 544 57.89 38.72 -1.94
N ILE A 545 57.16 38.15 -2.90
CA ILE A 545 57.51 38.21 -4.34
C ILE A 545 56.86 39.45 -5.02
N GLY A 546 56.05 40.23 -4.29
CA GLY A 546 55.35 41.43 -4.80
C GLY A 546 55.98 42.78 -4.43
N LYS A 547 57.21 42.82 -3.90
CA LYS A 547 57.95 44.07 -3.62
C LYS A 547 59.35 44.02 -4.20
N GLU A 548 59.41 43.87 -5.52
CA GLU A 548 60.45 44.40 -6.41
C GLU A 548 59.89 44.36 -7.83
N ILE A 549 59.16 45.40 -8.21
CA ILE A 549 58.91 45.74 -9.61
C ILE A 549 59.30 47.21 -9.75
N LYS A 550 60.31 47.48 -10.59
CA LYS A 550 60.89 48.79 -10.90
C LYS A 550 61.75 49.44 -9.81
#